data_AF-A0A154MWL4-F1
#
_entry.id   AF-A0A154MWL4-F1
#
_cell.length_a   1.000
_cell.length_b   1.000
_cell.length_c   1.000
_cell.angle_alpha   90.00
_cell.angle_beta   90.00
_cell.angle_gamma   90.00
#
_symmetry.space_group_name_H-M   'P 1'
#
loop_
_entity.id
_entity.type
_entity.pdbx_description
1 polymer ?
#
loop_
_entity_poly.entity_id
_entity_poly.type
_entity_poly.pdbx_seq_one_letter_code
_entity_poly.pdbx_strand_id
1 'polypeptide(L)'
;MIRRILLVLLAGAAVCLVPWTVYLAHTLPDRYDTGQWRAAWVGFDVALLLCFAAGAWLGLRRRRAAVPLLSATAALLCCDAWFDVMLGWTSDERWASVALAVFVEIPVAVVLALAARRLLSTAMPQRTVTLRDIELRDDPRYQRVTGELPATAEQVARNTGLQRAEVVECLKTLQDNGFVRRGRKGEWFSLPQDLREPKPEDYTGEARDRVTAFLDAKYENEVALLSWAASHRDEFGPWATAQRTSTRLTEDEFRELDAEYRELINRYCQRRRRPAAGEQELSVRFYAFPPPEAVPS
;
A
#
# COMPACT_ATOMS: atom_id res chain seq x y z
N MET A 1 4.48 -14.66 0.48
CA MET A 1 4.86 -15.63 -0.58
C MET A 1 5.03 -14.96 -1.95
N ILE A 2 4.06 -14.18 -2.42
CA ILE A 2 4.05 -13.47 -3.72
C ILE A 2 5.36 -12.71 -4.07
N ARG A 3 5.95 -12.02 -3.10
CA ARG A 3 7.21 -11.27 -3.32
C ARG A 3 8.39 -12.15 -3.73
N ARG A 4 8.51 -13.35 -3.14
CA ARG A 4 9.59 -14.29 -3.50
C ARG A 4 9.39 -14.80 -4.93
N ILE A 5 8.14 -15.10 -5.29
CA ILE A 5 7.76 -15.53 -6.64
C ILE A 5 8.12 -14.45 -7.66
N LEU A 6 7.77 -13.19 -7.40
CA LEU A 6 8.10 -12.08 -8.29
C LEU A 6 9.60 -11.89 -8.48
N LEU A 7 10.38 -11.99 -7.39
CA LEU A 7 11.85 -11.87 -7.48
C LEU A 7 12.48 -13.04 -8.22
N VAL A 8 11.95 -14.25 -8.03
CA VAL A 8 12.38 -15.45 -8.77
C VAL A 8 12.04 -15.32 -10.25
N LEU A 9 10.85 -14.79 -10.57
CA LEU A 9 10.41 -14.56 -11.95
C LEU A 9 11.26 -13.48 -12.63
N LEU A 10 11.53 -12.34 -11.97
CA LEU A 10 12.43 -11.30 -12.46
C LEU A 10 13.85 -11.82 -12.72
N ALA A 11 14.40 -12.59 -11.77
CA ALA A 11 15.73 -13.18 -11.90
C ALA A 11 15.75 -14.26 -13.01
N GLY A 12 14.71 -15.08 -13.10
CA GLY A 12 14.55 -16.10 -14.12
C GLY A 12 14.46 -15.49 -15.53
N ALA A 13 13.63 -14.46 -15.70
CA ALA A 13 13.53 -13.73 -16.96
C ALA A 13 14.88 -13.12 -17.37
N ALA A 14 15.59 -12.49 -16.44
CA ALA A 14 16.93 -11.96 -16.69
C ALA A 14 17.93 -13.05 -17.12
N VAL A 15 17.91 -14.22 -16.48
CA VAL A 15 18.79 -15.34 -16.85
C VAL A 15 18.43 -15.91 -18.21
N CYS A 16 17.14 -16.06 -18.54
CA CYS A 16 16.68 -16.58 -19.83
C CYS A 16 16.93 -15.62 -20.99
N LEU A 17 16.92 -14.30 -20.74
CA LEU A 17 17.22 -13.27 -21.74
C LEU A 17 18.68 -13.31 -22.23
N VAL A 18 19.63 -13.77 -21.41
CA VAL A 18 21.06 -13.81 -21.77
C VAL A 18 21.37 -14.84 -22.88
N PRO A 19 20.86 -16.08 -22.84
CA PRO A 19 20.99 -17.00 -23.97
C PRO A 19 20.24 -16.53 -25.22
N TRP A 20 19.07 -15.92 -25.06
CA TRP A 20 18.24 -15.45 -26.19
C TRP A 20 18.92 -14.30 -26.95
N THR A 21 19.47 -13.31 -26.23
CA THR A 21 20.30 -12.23 -26.80
C THR A 21 21.47 -12.77 -27.62
N VAL A 22 22.18 -13.76 -27.10
CA VAL A 22 23.33 -14.38 -27.78
C VAL A 22 22.86 -15.13 -29.03
N TYR A 23 21.74 -15.84 -28.97
CA TYR A 23 21.15 -16.52 -30.12
C TYR A 23 20.76 -15.52 -31.22
N LEU A 24 19.99 -14.49 -30.90
CA LEU A 24 19.59 -13.43 -31.83
C LEU A 24 20.80 -12.73 -32.46
N ALA A 25 21.85 -12.48 -31.68
CA ALA A 25 23.09 -11.89 -32.18
C ALA A 25 23.78 -12.74 -33.26
N HIS A 26 23.53 -14.05 -33.28
CA HIS A 26 24.10 -15.00 -34.24
C HIS A 26 23.15 -15.40 -35.38
N THR A 27 21.84 -15.33 -35.18
CA THR A 27 20.84 -15.82 -36.16
C THR A 27 20.16 -14.74 -36.98
N LEU A 28 20.26 -13.46 -36.59
CA LEU A 28 19.70 -12.36 -37.41
C LEU A 28 20.45 -12.24 -38.75
N PRO A 29 19.77 -12.37 -39.91
CA PRO A 29 20.41 -12.22 -41.22
C PRO A 29 20.85 -10.76 -41.42
N ASP A 30 22.11 -10.55 -41.82
CA ASP A 30 22.70 -9.24 -42.16
C ASP A 30 22.06 -8.57 -43.42
N ARG A 31 20.88 -9.03 -43.88
CA ARG A 31 20.27 -8.67 -45.18
C ARG A 31 19.27 -7.50 -45.14
N TYR A 32 19.30 -6.69 -44.09
CA TYR A 32 18.71 -5.35 -44.13
C TYR A 32 19.83 -4.35 -43.90
N ASP A 33 20.09 -3.54 -44.93
CA ASP A 33 21.21 -2.60 -44.99
C ASP A 33 21.39 -1.81 -43.69
N THR A 34 22.66 -1.74 -43.25
CA THR A 34 23.21 -1.20 -42.00
C THR A 34 23.29 -2.21 -40.83
N GLY A 35 24.53 -2.59 -40.47
CA GLY A 35 24.86 -3.37 -39.25
C GLY A 35 24.43 -2.71 -37.92
N GLN A 36 23.75 -1.57 -37.98
CA GLN A 36 23.12 -0.87 -36.86
C GLN A 36 21.87 -1.62 -36.35
N TRP A 37 21.22 -2.46 -37.17
CA TRP A 37 20.03 -3.22 -36.76
C TRP A 37 20.31 -4.25 -35.67
N ARG A 38 21.38 -5.05 -35.83
CA ARG A 38 21.85 -5.98 -34.78
C ARG A 38 22.25 -5.24 -33.51
N ALA A 39 22.94 -4.11 -33.64
CA ALA A 39 23.32 -3.29 -32.49
C ALA A 39 22.12 -2.70 -31.75
N ALA A 40 21.06 -2.32 -32.48
CA ALA A 40 19.81 -1.81 -31.89
C ALA A 40 19.09 -2.90 -31.08
N TRP A 41 18.98 -4.12 -31.60
CA TRP A 41 18.37 -5.26 -30.90
C TRP A 41 19.15 -5.68 -29.66
N VAL A 42 20.46 -5.89 -29.79
CA VAL A 42 21.32 -6.21 -28.64
C VAL A 42 21.27 -5.09 -27.59
N GLY A 43 21.25 -3.83 -28.01
CA GLY A 43 21.13 -2.69 -27.12
C GLY A 43 19.80 -2.66 -26.36
N PHE A 44 18.69 -2.96 -27.04
CA PHE A 44 17.37 -3.07 -26.45
C PHE A 44 17.32 -4.17 -25.38
N ASP A 45 17.82 -5.36 -25.70
CA ASP A 45 17.82 -6.48 -24.76
C ASP A 45 18.73 -6.22 -23.55
N VAL A 46 19.89 -5.59 -23.75
CA VAL A 46 20.75 -5.16 -22.64
C VAL A 46 20.01 -4.16 -21.74
N ALA A 47 19.28 -3.21 -22.33
CA ALA A 47 18.47 -2.28 -21.55
C ALA A 47 17.36 -3.01 -20.76
N LEU A 48 16.71 -4.00 -21.36
CA LEU A 48 15.66 -4.81 -20.76
C LEU A 48 16.21 -5.69 -19.61
N LEU A 49 17.38 -6.31 -19.82
CA LEU A 49 18.13 -7.05 -18.79
C LEU A 49 18.51 -6.15 -17.60
N LEU A 50 19.04 -4.95 -17.87
CA LEU A 50 19.37 -3.98 -16.83
C LEU A 50 18.13 -3.53 -16.05
N CYS A 51 17.00 -3.34 -16.73
CA CYS A 51 15.73 -3.01 -16.10
C CYS A 51 15.23 -4.14 -15.19
N PHE A 52 15.31 -5.40 -15.63
CA PHE A 52 14.98 -6.56 -14.79
C PHE A 52 15.90 -6.67 -13.56
N ALA A 53 17.22 -6.54 -13.75
CA ALA A 53 18.20 -6.63 -12.68
C ALA A 53 18.02 -5.51 -11.63
N ALA A 54 17.85 -4.26 -12.10
CA ALA A 54 17.62 -3.12 -11.23
C ALA A 54 16.22 -3.19 -10.56
N GLY A 55 15.20 -3.71 -11.25
CA GLY A 55 13.86 -3.96 -10.72
C GLY A 55 13.87 -4.98 -9.60
N ALA A 56 14.60 -6.10 -9.78
CA ALA A 56 14.80 -7.11 -8.76
C ALA A 56 15.55 -6.54 -7.54
N TRP A 57 16.61 -5.77 -7.76
CA TRP A 57 17.39 -5.15 -6.69
C TRP A 57 16.60 -4.09 -5.89
N LEU A 58 15.87 -3.21 -6.56
CA LEU A 58 15.01 -2.21 -5.92
C LEU A 58 13.81 -2.86 -5.21
N GLY A 59 13.24 -3.91 -5.80
CA GLY A 59 12.20 -4.75 -5.21
C GLY A 59 12.67 -5.45 -3.94
N LEU A 60 13.94 -5.88 -3.87
CA LEU A 60 14.58 -6.39 -2.66
C LEU A 60 14.71 -5.32 -1.56
N ARG A 61 14.92 -4.06 -1.92
CA ARG A 61 15.05 -2.93 -0.97
C ARG A 61 13.74 -2.24 -0.59
N ARG A 62 12.58 -2.69 -1.13
CA ARG A 62 11.25 -2.09 -0.91
C ARG A 62 11.21 -0.58 -1.17
N ARG A 63 11.99 -0.10 -2.14
CA ARG A 63 12.01 1.33 -2.47
C ARG A 63 10.88 1.64 -3.44
N ARG A 64 10.10 2.70 -3.16
CA ARG A 64 9.08 3.23 -4.09
C ARG A 64 9.67 3.62 -5.45
N ALA A 65 10.99 3.87 -5.51
CA ALA A 65 11.74 4.06 -6.75
C ALA A 65 11.68 2.86 -7.72
N ALA A 66 11.27 1.67 -7.27
CA ALA A 66 11.05 0.52 -8.15
C ALA A 66 9.84 0.69 -9.08
N VAL A 67 8.86 1.52 -8.72
CA VAL A 67 7.61 1.69 -9.49
C VAL A 67 7.85 2.16 -10.93
N PRO A 68 8.54 3.30 -11.19
CA PRO A 68 8.77 3.74 -12.57
C PRO A 68 9.58 2.73 -13.38
N LEU A 69 10.52 2.04 -12.74
CA LEU A 69 11.34 1.02 -13.41
C LEU A 69 10.53 -0.23 -13.79
N LEU A 70 9.67 -0.73 -12.89
CA LEU A 70 8.78 -1.85 -13.19
C LEU A 70 7.77 -1.50 -14.28
N SER A 71 7.23 -0.27 -14.26
CA SER A 71 6.34 0.22 -15.33
C SER A 71 7.07 0.33 -16.67
N ALA A 72 8.31 0.85 -16.68
CA ALA A 72 9.13 0.92 -17.88
C ALA A 72 9.47 -0.48 -18.42
N THR A 73 9.83 -1.43 -17.53
CA THR A 73 10.11 -2.82 -17.93
C THR A 73 8.88 -3.50 -18.53
N ALA A 74 7.69 -3.29 -17.95
CA ALA A 74 6.44 -3.80 -18.49
C ALA A 74 6.13 -3.23 -19.87
N ALA A 75 6.35 -1.93 -20.08
CA ALA A 75 6.17 -1.30 -21.38
C ALA A 75 7.16 -1.83 -22.42
N LEU A 76 8.44 -2.00 -22.04
CA LEU A 76 9.46 -2.57 -22.92
C LEU A 76 9.12 -4.01 -23.34
N LEU A 77 8.61 -4.85 -22.44
CA LEU A 77 8.14 -6.21 -22.79
C LEU A 77 6.94 -6.21 -23.76
N CYS A 78 6.02 -5.25 -23.62
CA CYS A 78 4.93 -5.11 -24.59
C CYS A 78 5.47 -4.68 -25.97
N CYS A 79 6.48 -3.82 -26.01
CA CYS A 79 7.14 -3.44 -27.25
C CYS A 79 7.89 -4.63 -27.87
N ASP A 80 8.60 -5.41 -27.06
CA ASP A 80 9.31 -6.63 -27.44
C ASP A 80 8.37 -7.63 -28.12
N ALA A 81 7.28 -7.97 -27.44
CA ALA A 81 6.23 -8.85 -27.95
C ALA A 81 5.63 -8.38 -29.27
N TRP A 82 5.43 -7.07 -29.40
CA TRP A 82 4.94 -6.49 -30.66
C TRP A 82 5.96 -6.65 -31.79
N PHE A 83 7.22 -6.31 -31.54
CA PHE A 83 8.26 -6.40 -32.55
C PHE A 83 8.52 -7.83 -32.99
N ASP A 84 8.58 -8.78 -32.06
CA ASP A 84 8.80 -10.20 -32.34
C ASP A 84 7.68 -10.80 -33.20
N VAL A 85 6.42 -10.48 -32.88
CA VAL A 85 5.28 -10.93 -33.69
C VAL A 85 5.26 -10.28 -35.08
N MET A 86 5.60 -8.99 -35.19
CA MET A 86 5.60 -8.29 -36.48
C MET A 86 6.75 -8.74 -37.39
N LEU A 87 7.95 -8.94 -36.83
CA LEU A 87 9.13 -9.36 -37.59
C LEU A 87 9.09 -10.85 -37.93
N GLY A 88 8.48 -11.68 -37.08
CA GLY A 88 8.24 -13.10 -37.34
C GLY A 88 6.99 -13.39 -38.20
N TRP A 89 6.25 -12.38 -38.67
CA TRP A 89 4.94 -12.58 -39.31
C TRP A 89 5.01 -13.37 -40.63
N THR A 90 6.11 -13.24 -41.36
CA THR A 90 6.34 -13.87 -42.66
C THR A 90 7.23 -15.12 -42.59
N SER A 91 7.74 -15.48 -41.41
CA SER A 91 8.55 -16.68 -41.19
C SER A 91 7.71 -17.86 -40.72
N ASP A 92 8.24 -19.08 -40.87
CA ASP A 92 7.60 -20.31 -40.37
C ASP A 92 7.48 -20.33 -38.82
N GLU A 93 8.21 -19.45 -38.14
CA GLU A 93 8.24 -19.31 -36.68
C GLU A 93 7.13 -18.41 -36.13
N ARG A 94 6.26 -17.83 -36.97
CA ARG A 94 5.19 -16.91 -36.57
C ARG A 94 4.39 -17.39 -35.35
N TRP A 95 3.99 -18.66 -35.34
CA TRP A 95 3.19 -19.21 -34.24
C TRP A 95 3.99 -19.37 -32.94
N ALA A 96 5.31 -19.58 -33.04
CA ALA A 96 6.20 -19.60 -31.88
C ALA A 96 6.33 -18.19 -31.28
N SER A 97 6.55 -17.15 -32.10
CA SER A 97 6.58 -15.74 -31.63
C SER A 97 5.27 -15.31 -30.99
N VAL A 98 4.12 -15.67 -31.60
CA VAL A 98 2.79 -15.39 -31.01
C VAL A 98 2.60 -16.13 -29.69
N ALA A 99 3.04 -17.40 -29.59
CA ALA A 99 2.94 -18.15 -28.34
C ALA A 99 3.81 -17.54 -27.24
N LEU A 100 5.04 -17.12 -27.53
CA LEU A 100 5.93 -16.44 -26.58
C LEU A 100 5.35 -15.11 -26.09
N ALA A 101 4.84 -14.29 -27.02
CA ALA A 101 4.16 -13.04 -26.69
C ALA A 101 2.98 -13.27 -25.72
N VAL A 102 2.09 -14.21 -26.04
CA VAL A 102 0.85 -14.45 -25.29
C VAL A 102 1.10 -15.16 -23.96
N PHE A 103 2.02 -16.11 -23.89
CA PHE A 103 2.21 -16.97 -22.70
C PHE A 103 3.38 -16.54 -21.82
N VAL A 104 4.30 -15.72 -22.30
CA VAL A 104 5.50 -15.31 -21.55
C VAL A 104 5.54 -13.79 -21.41
N GLU A 105 5.75 -13.05 -22.49
CA GLU A 105 6.08 -11.61 -22.40
C GLU A 105 4.93 -10.77 -21.85
N ILE A 106 3.72 -10.91 -22.41
CA ILE A 106 2.54 -10.18 -21.94
C ILE A 106 2.16 -10.56 -20.50
N PRO A 107 2.09 -11.86 -20.12
CA PRO A 107 1.85 -12.23 -18.73
C PRO A 107 2.90 -11.68 -17.76
N VAL A 108 4.18 -11.69 -18.13
CA VAL A 108 5.24 -11.10 -17.32
C VAL A 108 5.05 -9.59 -17.20
N ALA A 109 4.76 -8.88 -18.30
CA ALA A 109 4.47 -7.45 -18.29
C ALA A 109 3.30 -7.10 -17.36
N VAL A 110 2.20 -7.87 -17.42
CA VAL A 110 1.04 -7.71 -16.52
C VAL A 110 1.45 -7.93 -15.05
N VAL A 111 2.23 -8.97 -14.75
CA VAL A 111 2.72 -9.21 -13.39
C VAL A 111 3.57 -8.04 -12.88
N LEU A 112 4.45 -7.48 -13.72
CA LEU A 112 5.27 -6.31 -13.37
C LEU A 112 4.41 -5.07 -13.12
N ALA A 113 3.41 -4.80 -13.96
CA ALA A 113 2.48 -3.69 -13.79
C ALA A 113 1.64 -3.83 -12.50
N LEU A 114 1.13 -5.03 -12.21
CA LEU A 114 0.42 -5.32 -10.96
C LEU A 114 1.34 -5.20 -9.75
N ALA A 115 2.62 -5.56 -9.87
CA ALA A 115 3.59 -5.39 -8.80
C ALA A 115 3.94 -3.93 -8.54
N ALA A 116 4.07 -3.13 -9.60
CA ALA A 116 4.24 -1.68 -9.50
C ALA A 116 3.04 -1.05 -8.78
N ARG A 117 1.81 -1.43 -9.16
CA ARG A 117 0.57 -1.04 -8.47
C ARG A 117 0.58 -1.45 -7.00
N ARG A 118 0.93 -2.70 -6.69
CA ARG A 118 1.01 -3.20 -5.30
C ARG A 118 2.03 -2.48 -4.43
N LEU A 119 3.15 -2.04 -5.01
CA LEU A 119 4.15 -1.24 -4.29
C LEU A 119 3.64 0.17 -3.98
N LEU A 120 2.73 0.71 -4.79
CA LEU A 120 1.99 1.94 -4.48
C LEU A 120 0.92 1.68 -3.42
N SER A 121 0.18 0.58 -3.55
CA SER A 121 -0.89 0.16 -2.64
C SER A 121 -0.35 -0.72 -1.51
N THR A 122 0.55 -0.19 -0.67
CA THR A 122 0.83 -0.87 0.61
C THR A 122 -0.37 -0.63 1.54
N ALA A 123 -1.42 -1.43 1.38
CA ALA A 123 -2.64 -1.28 2.16
C ALA A 123 -2.32 -1.51 3.66
N MET A 124 -2.85 -0.65 4.53
CA MET A 124 -2.87 -0.94 5.95
C MET A 124 -3.69 -2.21 6.17
N PRO A 125 -3.31 -3.11 7.10
CA PRO A 125 -4.14 -4.25 7.45
C PRO A 125 -5.53 -3.74 7.84
N GLN A 126 -6.55 -4.22 7.13
CA GLN A 126 -7.93 -3.85 7.39
C GLN A 126 -8.60 -4.95 8.20
N ARG A 127 -9.20 -4.59 9.33
CA ARG A 127 -10.03 -5.51 10.11
C ARG A 127 -11.19 -4.75 10.75
N THR A 128 -12.28 -5.46 11.04
CA THR A 128 -13.38 -4.89 11.82
C THR A 128 -13.00 -4.79 13.29
N VAL A 129 -13.41 -3.72 13.96
CA VAL A 129 -13.29 -3.58 15.41
C VAL A 129 -14.01 -4.74 16.07
N THR A 130 -13.33 -5.42 16.98
CA THR A 130 -13.88 -6.52 17.78
C THR A 130 -14.31 -6.03 19.16
N LEU A 131 -15.11 -6.81 19.89
CA LEU A 131 -15.41 -6.53 21.31
C LEU A 131 -14.14 -6.37 22.16
N ARG A 132 -13.10 -7.14 21.85
CA ARG A 132 -11.81 -7.02 22.54
C ARG A 132 -11.14 -5.68 22.27
N ASP A 133 -11.22 -5.17 21.04
CA ASP A 133 -10.70 -3.84 20.72
C ASP A 133 -11.47 -2.74 21.46
N ILE A 134 -12.79 -2.91 21.66
CA ILE A 134 -13.62 -2.00 22.46
C ILE A 134 -13.15 -2.02 23.92
N GLU A 135 -12.99 -3.20 24.51
CA GLU A 135 -12.48 -3.36 25.89
C GLU A 135 -11.10 -2.71 26.08
N LEU A 136 -10.19 -2.90 25.11
CA LEU A 136 -8.86 -2.27 25.14
C LEU A 136 -8.94 -0.75 25.00
N ARG A 137 -9.92 -0.21 24.27
CA ARG A 137 -10.11 1.24 24.14
C ARG A 137 -10.64 1.86 25.44
N ASP A 138 -11.52 1.14 26.13
CA ASP A 138 -12.19 1.61 27.35
C ASP A 138 -11.22 1.70 28.54
N ASP A 139 -10.13 0.92 28.54
CA ASP A 139 -9.11 0.96 29.59
C ASP A 139 -8.10 2.10 29.33
N PRO A 140 -8.05 3.14 30.19
CA PRO A 140 -7.19 4.32 30.00
C PRO A 140 -5.70 4.00 29.96
N ARG A 141 -5.28 2.85 30.50
CA ARG A 141 -3.87 2.46 30.54
C ARG A 141 -3.31 2.25 29.15
N TYR A 142 -4.09 1.64 28.25
CA TYR A 142 -3.66 1.43 26.87
C TYR A 142 -3.48 2.75 26.14
N GLN A 143 -4.40 3.70 26.32
CA GLN A 143 -4.31 5.04 25.73
C GLN A 143 -3.05 5.77 26.19
N ARG A 144 -2.77 5.77 27.51
CA ARG A 144 -1.55 6.35 28.08
C ARG A 144 -0.29 5.69 27.52
N VAL A 145 -0.26 4.36 27.46
CA VAL A 145 0.89 3.61 26.91
C VAL A 145 1.10 3.93 25.43
N THR A 146 0.04 3.98 24.63
CA THR A 146 0.15 4.27 23.19
C THR A 146 0.51 5.72 22.89
N GLY A 147 0.09 6.67 23.73
CA GLY A 147 0.40 8.10 23.58
C GLY A 147 1.89 8.43 23.77
N GLU A 148 2.61 7.59 24.51
CA GLU A 148 4.07 7.74 24.72
C GLU A 148 4.92 7.10 23.61
N LEU A 149 4.31 6.39 22.66
CA LEU A 149 5.05 5.73 21.58
C LEU A 149 5.40 6.73 20.46
N PRO A 150 6.60 6.66 19.86
CA PRO A 150 7.58 5.58 19.98
C PRO A 150 8.54 5.73 21.17
N ALA A 151 8.59 4.70 22.02
CA ALA A 151 9.43 4.70 23.22
C ALA A 151 9.79 3.27 23.68
N THR A 152 10.82 3.15 24.52
CA THR A 152 11.11 1.92 25.26
C THR A 152 10.13 1.73 26.42
N ALA A 153 9.96 0.51 26.89
CA ALA A 153 9.10 0.23 28.05
C ALA A 153 9.55 0.99 29.31
N GLU A 154 10.86 1.23 29.49
CA GLU A 154 11.38 2.06 30.59
C GLU A 154 10.97 3.54 30.45
N GLN A 155 11.00 4.09 29.24
CA GLN A 155 10.55 5.47 28.99
C GLN A 155 9.06 5.63 29.22
N VAL A 156 8.23 4.70 28.70
CA VAL A 156 6.78 4.72 28.91
C VAL A 156 6.44 4.63 30.41
N ALA A 157 7.10 3.73 31.16
CA ALA A 157 6.88 3.62 32.60
C ALA A 157 7.25 4.91 33.36
N ARG A 158 8.35 5.57 32.99
CA ARG A 158 8.75 6.85 33.59
C ARG A 158 7.77 7.97 33.28
N ASN A 159 7.27 8.07 32.04
CA ASN A 159 6.41 9.16 31.62
C ASN A 159 4.96 8.99 32.12
N THR A 160 4.46 7.76 32.14
CA THR A 160 3.08 7.46 32.59
C THR A 160 2.95 7.25 34.10
N GLY A 161 4.07 7.04 34.82
CA GLY A 161 4.09 6.68 36.23
C GLY A 161 3.63 5.24 36.53
N LEU A 162 3.36 4.44 35.49
CA LEU A 162 2.97 3.02 35.63
C LEU A 162 4.18 2.16 36.01
N GLN A 163 3.94 1.04 36.69
CA GLN A 163 5.00 0.08 36.96
C GLN A 163 5.52 -0.53 35.66
N ARG A 164 6.83 -0.78 35.57
CA ARG A 164 7.44 -1.38 34.37
C ARG A 164 6.80 -2.72 33.99
N ALA A 165 6.42 -3.54 34.97
CA ALA A 165 5.76 -4.82 34.71
C ALA A 165 4.40 -4.62 34.01
N GLU A 166 3.59 -3.68 34.50
CA GLU A 166 2.30 -3.32 33.93
C GLU A 166 2.43 -2.76 32.51
N VAL A 167 3.40 -1.88 32.26
CA VAL A 167 3.68 -1.36 30.92
C VAL A 167 4.05 -2.49 29.94
N VAL A 168 4.89 -3.43 30.37
CA VAL A 168 5.29 -4.58 29.54
C VAL A 168 4.08 -5.48 29.23
N GLU A 169 3.20 -5.69 30.19
CA GLU A 169 1.96 -6.44 29.99
C GLU A 169 1.03 -5.73 29.01
N CYS A 170 0.79 -4.42 29.18
CA CYS A 170 -0.01 -3.62 28.26
C CYS A 170 0.56 -3.68 26.84
N LEU A 171 1.87 -3.49 26.67
CA LEU A 171 2.53 -3.54 25.36
C LEU A 171 2.45 -4.92 24.72
N LYS A 172 2.50 -5.99 25.52
CA LYS A 172 2.33 -7.37 25.02
C LYS A 172 0.89 -7.59 24.55
N THR A 173 -0.11 -7.21 25.35
CA THR A 173 -1.52 -7.31 24.96
C THR A 173 -1.82 -6.51 23.70
N LEU A 174 -1.29 -5.27 23.60
CA LEU A 174 -1.41 -4.45 22.40
C LEU A 174 -0.71 -5.09 21.19
N GLN A 175 0.43 -5.76 21.40
CA GLN A 175 1.14 -6.46 20.33
C GLN A 175 0.36 -7.67 19.82
N ASP A 176 -0.17 -8.48 20.73
CA ASP A 176 -0.96 -9.68 20.42
C ASP A 176 -2.25 -9.30 19.66
N ASN A 177 -2.79 -8.11 19.93
CA ASN A 177 -3.92 -7.54 19.21
C ASN A 177 -3.49 -6.66 18.01
N GLY A 178 -2.21 -6.58 17.67
CA GLY A 178 -1.70 -5.93 16.45
C GLY A 178 -1.60 -4.40 16.48
N PHE A 179 -1.81 -3.75 17.63
CA PHE A 179 -1.76 -2.29 17.78
C PHE A 179 -0.34 -1.73 17.88
N VAL A 180 0.61 -2.53 18.36
CA VAL A 180 2.00 -2.09 18.52
C VAL A 180 2.99 -3.13 18.01
N ARG A 181 4.20 -2.68 17.69
CA ARG A 181 5.29 -3.56 17.29
C ARG A 181 6.58 -3.19 18.00
N ARG A 182 7.29 -4.21 18.48
CA ARG A 182 8.66 -4.06 18.99
C ARG A 182 9.68 -3.94 17.85
N GLY A 183 10.54 -2.93 17.94
CA GLY A 183 11.71 -2.72 17.09
C GLY A 183 12.91 -3.56 17.53
N ARG A 184 13.90 -3.67 16.64
CA ARG A 184 15.13 -4.45 16.90
C ARG A 184 15.95 -3.90 18.09
N LYS A 185 15.85 -2.59 18.35
CA LYS A 185 16.55 -1.92 19.45
C LYS A 185 15.74 -1.87 20.75
N GLY A 186 14.60 -2.57 20.82
CA GLY A 186 13.76 -2.62 22.02
C GLY A 186 12.70 -1.51 22.12
N GLU A 187 12.72 -0.51 21.24
CA GLU A 187 11.68 0.53 21.13
C GLU A 187 10.35 -0.06 20.64
N TRP A 188 9.25 0.45 21.14
CA TRP A 188 7.89 0.11 20.70
C TRP A 188 7.34 1.20 19.79
N PHE A 189 6.54 0.79 18.81
CA PHE A 189 5.93 1.68 17.83
C PHE A 189 4.45 1.34 17.69
N SER A 190 3.59 2.35 17.69
CA SER A 190 2.19 2.20 17.27
C SER A 190 2.13 1.78 15.80
N LEU A 191 1.25 0.83 15.50
CA LEU A 191 0.95 0.41 14.14
C LEU A 191 -0.33 1.11 13.69
N PRO A 192 -0.29 1.83 12.56
CA PRO A 192 -1.52 2.37 11.99
C PRO A 192 -2.39 1.19 11.52
N GLN A 193 -3.67 1.21 11.88
CA GLN A 193 -4.67 0.22 11.48
C GLN A 193 -5.83 0.91 10.75
N ASP A 194 -6.36 0.25 9.71
CA ASP A 194 -7.65 0.63 9.12
C ASP A 194 -8.71 -0.25 9.79
N LEU A 195 -9.35 0.31 10.83
CA LEU A 195 -10.38 -0.37 11.60
C LEU A 195 -11.76 -0.07 11.01
N ARG A 196 -12.45 -1.10 10.52
CA ARG A 196 -13.85 -0.98 10.08
C ARG A 196 -14.77 -0.94 11.28
N GLU A 197 -15.79 -0.10 11.19
CA GLU A 197 -16.85 -0.07 12.17
C GLU A 197 -17.54 -1.44 12.26
N PRO A 198 -17.77 -1.95 13.48
CA PRO A 198 -18.57 -3.14 13.67
C PRO A 198 -20.03 -2.83 13.37
N LYS A 199 -20.74 -3.74 12.70
CA LYS A 199 -22.16 -3.57 12.48
C LYS A 199 -22.93 -4.13 13.69
N PRO A 200 -23.80 -3.35 14.36
CA PRO A 200 -24.57 -3.86 15.49
C PRO A 200 -25.43 -5.09 15.16
N GLU A 201 -25.85 -5.22 13.90
CA GLU A 201 -26.63 -6.37 13.40
C GLU A 201 -25.88 -7.71 13.43
N ASP A 202 -24.54 -7.68 13.46
CA ASP A 202 -23.70 -8.89 13.54
C ASP A 202 -23.64 -9.45 14.98
N TYR A 203 -24.22 -8.76 15.97
CA TYR A 203 -24.14 -9.11 17.40
C TYR A 203 -25.54 -9.28 18.03
N THR A 204 -25.60 -10.02 19.13
CA THR A 204 -26.84 -10.29 19.89
C THR A 204 -26.68 -10.01 21.37
N GLY A 205 -27.74 -9.57 22.04
CA GLY A 205 -27.76 -9.34 23.49
C GLY A 205 -26.77 -8.26 23.93
N GLU A 206 -26.11 -8.46 25.08
CA GLU A 206 -25.16 -7.51 25.68
C GLU A 206 -24.03 -7.09 24.73
N ALA A 207 -23.58 -7.99 23.85
CA ALA A 207 -22.56 -7.68 22.85
C ALA A 207 -23.02 -6.61 21.85
N ARG A 208 -24.30 -6.65 21.45
CA ARG A 208 -24.90 -5.64 20.56
C ARG A 208 -25.02 -4.30 21.26
N ASP A 209 -25.45 -4.30 22.51
CA ASP A 209 -25.59 -3.09 23.32
C ASP A 209 -24.23 -2.41 23.50
N ARG A 210 -23.18 -3.20 23.77
CA ARG A 210 -21.81 -2.71 23.89
C ARG A 210 -21.27 -2.12 22.58
N VAL A 211 -21.52 -2.78 21.45
CA VAL A 211 -21.15 -2.26 20.12
C VAL A 211 -21.88 -0.96 19.81
N THR A 212 -23.16 -0.88 20.16
CA THR A 212 -23.99 0.32 19.94
C THR A 212 -23.47 1.49 20.76
N ALA A 213 -23.27 1.28 22.07
CA ALA A 213 -22.70 2.29 22.96
C ALA A 213 -21.31 2.76 22.50
N PHE A 214 -20.49 1.86 21.98
CA PHE A 214 -19.19 2.20 21.40
C PHE A 214 -19.30 3.13 20.19
N LEU A 215 -20.26 2.87 19.29
CA LEU A 215 -20.50 3.68 18.10
C LEU A 215 -21.06 5.06 18.47
N ASP A 216 -22.01 5.11 19.40
CA ASP A 216 -22.59 6.36 19.89
C ASP A 216 -21.49 7.25 20.49
N ALA A 217 -20.71 6.71 21.44
CA ALA A 217 -19.59 7.43 22.05
C ALA A 217 -18.52 7.84 21.02
N LYS A 218 -18.30 7.02 19.98
CA LYS A 218 -17.38 7.37 18.88
C LYS A 218 -17.90 8.59 18.12
N TYR A 219 -19.17 8.61 17.71
CA TYR A 219 -19.72 9.74 16.94
C TYR A 219 -19.86 11.01 17.79
N GLU A 220 -20.23 10.89 19.06
CA GLU A 220 -20.22 12.01 20.00
C GLU A 220 -18.84 12.67 20.08
N ASN A 221 -17.78 11.86 20.23
CA ASN A 221 -16.41 12.35 20.25
C ASN A 221 -16.01 13.01 18.92
N GLU A 222 -16.42 12.46 17.78
CA GLU A 222 -16.14 13.02 16.45
C GLU A 222 -16.84 14.37 16.23
N VAL A 223 -18.08 14.51 16.68
CA VAL A 223 -18.80 15.80 16.67
C VAL A 223 -18.12 16.80 17.60
N ALA A 224 -17.79 16.42 18.84
CA ALA A 224 -17.11 17.29 19.79
C ALA A 224 -15.76 17.79 19.25
N LEU A 225 -15.00 16.90 18.62
CA LEU A 225 -13.71 17.25 18.03
C LEU A 225 -13.85 18.15 16.81
N LEU A 226 -14.85 17.93 15.96
CA LEU A 226 -15.14 18.84 14.84
C LEU A 226 -15.59 20.22 15.35
N SER A 227 -16.42 20.28 16.38
CA SER A 227 -16.82 21.53 17.04
C SER A 227 -15.62 22.27 17.64
N TRP A 228 -14.72 21.54 18.33
CA TRP A 228 -13.47 22.10 18.82
C TRP A 228 -12.59 22.61 17.68
N ALA A 229 -12.45 21.85 16.59
CA ALA A 229 -11.65 22.26 15.44
C ALA A 229 -12.23 23.51 14.76
N ALA A 230 -13.55 23.60 14.66
CA ALA A 230 -14.23 24.77 14.10
C ALA A 230 -14.04 26.04 14.94
N SER A 231 -13.95 25.92 16.27
CA SER A 231 -13.72 27.06 17.17
C SER A 231 -12.25 27.51 17.23
N HIS A 232 -11.29 26.61 16.96
CA HIS A 232 -9.85 26.92 16.96
C HIS A 232 -9.27 27.09 15.54
N ARG A 233 -10.12 27.19 14.51
CA ARG A 233 -9.71 27.17 13.09
C ARG A 233 -8.64 28.19 12.71
N ASP A 234 -8.60 29.33 13.40
CA ASP A 234 -7.68 30.43 13.11
C ASP A 234 -6.25 30.15 13.66
N GLU A 235 -6.11 29.16 14.55
CA GLU A 235 -4.83 28.78 15.18
C GLU A 235 -4.02 27.78 14.35
N PHE A 236 -4.65 27.12 13.38
CA PHE A 236 -4.06 26.01 12.64
C PHE A 236 -3.06 26.44 11.55
N GLY A 237 -3.05 27.73 11.18
CA GLY A 237 -2.18 28.25 10.12
C GLY A 237 -2.31 27.47 8.80
N PRO A 238 -1.22 27.02 8.17
CA PRO A 238 -1.28 26.30 6.88
C PRO A 238 -1.78 24.85 7.00
N TRP A 239 -2.07 24.37 8.22
CA TRP A 239 -2.49 23.00 8.48
C TRP A 239 -4.01 22.81 8.47
N ALA A 240 -4.78 23.90 8.38
CA ALA A 240 -6.22 23.86 8.17
C ALA A 240 -6.58 23.75 6.70
N THR A 241 -7.40 22.77 6.36
CA THR A 241 -8.12 22.71 5.09
C THR A 241 -9.45 22.00 5.27
N ALA A 242 -10.45 22.38 4.49
CA ALA A 242 -11.75 21.73 4.49
C ALA A 242 -12.31 21.71 3.08
N GLN A 243 -12.95 20.60 2.71
CA GLN A 243 -13.66 20.46 1.45
C GLN A 243 -15.05 19.90 1.73
N ARG A 244 -16.06 20.48 1.09
CA ARG A 244 -17.43 19.95 1.04
C ARG A 244 -17.81 19.78 -0.43
N THR A 245 -18.30 18.59 -0.79
CA THR A 245 -18.70 18.26 -2.16
C THR A 245 -19.95 17.38 -2.11
N SER A 246 -20.81 17.55 -3.11
CA SER A 246 -21.98 16.70 -3.34
C SER A 246 -21.87 16.09 -4.74
N THR A 247 -22.19 14.81 -4.86
CA THR A 247 -22.20 14.08 -6.14
C THR A 247 -23.32 13.04 -6.14
N ARG A 248 -23.61 12.45 -7.31
CA ARG A 248 -24.53 11.32 -7.45
C ARG A 248 -23.73 10.13 -7.95
N LEU A 249 -23.79 9.02 -7.23
CA LEU A 249 -23.07 7.79 -7.53
C LEU A 249 -24.04 6.62 -7.36
N THR A 250 -23.85 5.60 -8.19
CA THR A 250 -24.35 4.26 -7.91
C THR A 250 -23.60 3.64 -6.72
N GLU A 251 -24.11 2.52 -6.20
CA GLU A 251 -23.44 1.83 -5.10
C GLU A 251 -22.04 1.33 -5.49
N ASP A 252 -21.87 0.82 -6.72
CA ASP A 252 -20.58 0.33 -7.20
C ASP A 252 -19.56 1.46 -7.36
N GLU A 253 -19.97 2.60 -7.94
CA GLU A 253 -19.13 3.79 -8.04
C GLU A 253 -18.77 4.35 -6.65
N PHE A 254 -19.68 4.27 -5.67
CA PHE A 254 -19.38 4.67 -4.30
C PHE A 254 -18.34 3.75 -3.64
N ARG A 255 -18.44 2.43 -3.84
CA ARG A 255 -17.44 1.47 -3.33
C ARG A 255 -16.08 1.69 -3.98
N GLU A 256 -16.04 2.01 -5.27
CA GLU A 256 -14.80 2.39 -5.96
C GLU A 256 -14.19 3.65 -5.35
N LEU A 257 -14.99 4.70 -5.14
CA LEU A 257 -14.54 5.93 -4.48
C LEU A 257 -14.00 5.68 -3.06
N ASP A 258 -14.69 4.90 -2.23
CA ASP A 258 -14.23 4.56 -0.88
C ASP A 258 -12.87 3.82 -0.94
N ALA A 259 -12.72 2.88 -1.87
CA ALA A 259 -11.47 2.14 -2.05
C ALA A 259 -10.31 3.04 -2.49
N GLU A 260 -10.53 3.92 -3.48
CA GLU A 260 -9.51 4.85 -3.99
C GLU A 260 -9.10 5.88 -2.94
N TYR A 261 -10.07 6.45 -2.22
CA TYR A 261 -9.80 7.40 -1.15
C TYR A 261 -8.97 6.77 -0.03
N ARG A 262 -9.32 5.54 0.39
CA ARG A 262 -8.52 4.80 1.39
C ARG A 262 -7.12 4.51 0.90
N GLU A 263 -6.95 4.12 -0.36
CA GLU A 263 -5.63 3.89 -0.94
C GLU A 263 -4.78 5.17 -0.88
N LEU A 264 -5.38 6.31 -1.21
CA LEU A 264 -4.75 7.62 -1.13
C LEU A 264 -4.25 7.91 0.29
N ILE A 265 -5.12 7.80 1.31
CA ILE A 265 -4.74 8.06 2.70
C ILE A 265 -3.64 7.10 3.17
N ASN A 266 -3.82 5.79 2.93
CA ASN A 266 -2.84 4.77 3.30
C ASN A 266 -1.45 5.04 2.72
N ARG A 267 -1.39 5.54 1.48
CA ARG A 267 -0.14 5.91 0.80
C ARG A 267 0.65 6.99 1.54
N TYR A 268 -0.04 7.96 2.14
CA TYR A 268 0.55 9.05 2.91
C TYR A 268 0.87 8.62 4.35
N CYS A 269 -0.02 7.89 5.02
CA CYS A 269 0.24 7.34 6.37
C CYS A 269 1.49 6.46 6.40
N GLN A 270 1.76 5.70 5.33
CA GLN A 270 2.94 4.84 5.22
C GLN A 270 4.14 5.48 4.49
N ARG A 271 4.08 6.79 4.18
CA ARG A 271 5.14 7.46 3.41
C ARG A 271 6.49 7.42 4.10
N ARG A 272 6.50 7.57 5.42
CA ARG A 272 7.71 7.50 6.25
C ARG A 272 7.49 6.49 7.38
N ARG A 273 8.57 5.78 7.73
CA ARG A 273 8.56 4.84 8.87
C ARG A 273 8.91 5.50 10.20
N ARG A 274 9.40 6.74 10.18
CA ARG A 274 9.83 7.50 11.35
C ARG A 274 9.39 8.95 11.19
N PRO A 275 9.04 9.62 12.29
CA PRO A 275 8.79 11.05 12.27
C PRO A 275 10.00 11.82 11.71
N ALA A 276 9.75 12.87 10.96
CA ALA A 276 10.75 13.84 10.52
C ALA A 276 10.62 15.17 11.30
N ALA A 277 11.68 15.96 11.32
CA ALA A 277 11.65 17.28 11.96
C ALA A 277 10.60 18.19 11.29
N GLY A 278 9.75 18.81 12.10
CA GLY A 278 8.67 19.70 11.63
C GLY A 278 7.38 18.98 11.20
N GLU A 279 7.24 17.68 11.43
CA GLU A 279 5.96 16.98 11.20
C GLU A 279 4.95 17.32 12.29
N GLN A 280 3.68 17.48 11.88
CA GLN A 280 2.54 17.58 12.78
C GLN A 280 1.64 16.36 12.63
N GLU A 281 1.05 15.94 13.74
CA GLU A 281 0.00 14.92 13.73
C GLU A 281 -1.29 15.52 13.17
N LEU A 282 -1.80 14.93 12.08
CA LEU A 282 -3.03 15.35 11.45
C LEU A 282 -4.09 14.28 11.65
N SER A 283 -5.22 14.68 12.21
CA SER A 283 -6.40 13.82 12.22
C SER A 283 -7.17 13.97 10.90
N VAL A 284 -7.26 12.90 10.11
CA VAL A 284 -7.96 12.89 8.82
C VAL A 284 -9.19 11.99 8.93
N ARG A 285 -10.36 12.50 8.54
CA ARG A 285 -11.64 11.78 8.56
C ARG A 285 -12.31 11.86 7.20
N PHE A 286 -12.94 10.76 6.80
CA PHE A 286 -13.76 10.69 5.60
C PHE A 286 -15.15 10.20 5.99
N TYR A 287 -16.14 11.04 5.72
CA TYR A 287 -17.54 10.73 5.92
C TYR A 287 -18.25 10.89 4.58
N ALA A 288 -19.03 9.88 4.21
CA ALA A 288 -19.92 9.91 3.07
C ALA A 288 -21.27 9.34 3.50
N PHE A 289 -22.31 10.17 3.40
CA PHE A 289 -23.67 9.83 3.82
C PHE A 289 -24.68 10.53 2.92
N PRO A 290 -25.85 9.94 2.71
CA PRO A 290 -26.93 10.62 2.01
C PRO A 290 -27.30 11.90 2.80
N PRO A 291 -27.57 13.03 2.11
CA PRO A 291 -28.05 14.21 2.79
C PRO A 291 -29.40 13.90 3.45
N PRO A 292 -29.69 14.49 4.62
CA PRO A 292 -30.96 14.26 5.30
C PRO A 292 -32.11 14.87 4.49
N GLU A 293 -33.29 14.25 4.54
CA GLU A 293 -34.49 14.74 3.84
C GLU A 293 -34.92 16.14 4.33
N ALA A 294 -34.61 16.45 5.60
CA ALA A 294 -34.70 17.77 6.20
C ALA A 294 -33.41 18.08 6.97
N VAL A 295 -32.93 19.33 6.93
CA VAL A 295 -31.73 19.73 7.68
C VAL A 295 -32.01 19.54 9.18
N PRO A 296 -31.19 18.76 9.92
CA PRO A 296 -31.33 18.63 11.35
C PRO A 296 -31.15 20.01 11.98
N SER A 297 -32.15 20.43 12.76
CA SER A 297 -32.14 21.68 13.54
C SER A 297 -31.11 21.66 14.64
#